data_AF-A0A170PJT0-F1
#
_entry.id   AF-A0A170PJT0-F1
#
_cell.length_a   1.000
_cell.length_b   1.000
_cell.length_c   1.000
_cell.angle_alpha   90.00
_cell.angle_beta   90.00
_cell.angle_gamma   90.00
#
_symmetry.space_group_name_H-M   'P 1'
#
loop_
_entity.id
_entity.type
_entity.pdbx_description
1 polymer ?
#
loop_
_entity_poly.entity_id
_entity_poly.type
_entity_poly.pdbx_seq_one_letter_code
_entity_poly.pdbx_strand_id
1 'polypeptide(L)'
;MSNLDDEMQAEYDFSQARRGPIVPSGSHKERITIRIDADILHWFRDYVNSRGGGSYQAMMNQALREYIEDQSKEWETLLRRVVREELQAASVREPAHESVVDVSPSLSSV
;
A
#
# COMPACT_ATOMS: atom_id res chain seq x y z
N MET A 1 10.59 45.08 -16.48
CA MET A 1 10.40 44.27 -15.26
C MET A 1 9.50 45.06 -14.32
N SER A 2 8.21 44.75 -14.33
CA SER A 2 7.23 45.30 -13.39
C SER A 2 6.67 44.10 -12.62
N ASN A 3 7.15 43.91 -11.39
CA ASN A 3 6.70 42.84 -10.50
C ASN A 3 5.25 43.12 -10.11
N LEU A 4 4.37 42.16 -10.42
CA LEU A 4 2.96 42.09 -10.04
C LEU A 4 2.86 41.14 -8.85
N ASP A 5 3.23 41.60 -7.65
CA ASP A 5 3.11 40.83 -6.41
C ASP A 5 2.48 41.69 -5.29
N ASP A 6 1.25 42.13 -5.54
CA ASP A 6 0.37 42.88 -4.61
C ASP A 6 -1.02 42.19 -4.76
N GLU A 7 -1.74 41.63 -3.78
CA GLU A 7 -1.69 41.65 -2.32
C GLU A 7 -2.44 40.36 -1.83
N MET A 8 -1.83 39.49 -1.02
CA MET A 8 -2.62 38.55 -0.20
C MET A 8 -3.05 39.27 1.08
N GLN A 9 -4.31 39.70 1.16
CA GLN A 9 -4.83 40.42 2.32
C GLN A 9 -4.75 39.57 3.59
N ALA A 10 -4.20 40.16 4.66
CA ALA A 10 -3.96 39.49 5.93
C ALA A 10 -5.24 39.07 6.68
N GLU A 11 -6.39 39.64 6.32
CA GLU A 11 -7.66 39.40 6.99
C GLU A 11 -8.80 39.42 5.97
N TYR A 12 -9.47 38.28 5.79
CA TYR A 12 -10.67 38.16 4.97
C TYR A 12 -11.90 38.23 5.88
N ASP A 13 -12.77 39.23 5.67
CA ASP A 13 -14.05 39.32 6.37
C ASP A 13 -15.07 38.31 5.78
N PHE A 14 -15.31 37.24 6.53
CA PHE A 14 -16.30 36.20 6.19
C PHE A 14 -17.66 36.42 6.89
N SER A 15 -17.94 37.62 7.42
CA SER A 15 -19.19 37.92 8.14
C SER A 15 -20.46 37.66 7.32
N GLN A 16 -20.40 37.78 5.99
CA GLN A 16 -21.51 37.51 5.06
C GLN A 16 -21.40 36.15 4.34
N ALA A 17 -20.40 35.33 4.68
CA ALA A 17 -20.19 34.05 4.01
C ALA A 17 -21.25 33.02 4.46
N ARG A 18 -22.07 32.55 3.52
CA ARG A 18 -23.00 31.43 3.75
C ARG A 18 -22.24 30.12 3.62
N ARG A 19 -22.16 29.36 4.71
CA ARG A 19 -21.60 28.00 4.69
C ARG A 19 -22.49 27.12 3.81
N GLY A 20 -21.95 26.66 2.68
CA GLY A 20 -22.61 25.69 1.82
C GLY A 20 -22.83 24.35 2.55
N PRO A 21 -23.70 23.47 2.03
CA PRO A 21 -23.94 22.15 2.61
C PRO A 21 -22.62 21.40 2.81
N ILE A 22 -22.34 20.98 4.03
CA ILE A 22 -21.24 20.07 4.32
C ILE A 22 -21.66 18.72 3.73
N VAL A 23 -21.24 18.44 2.50
CA VAL A 23 -21.42 17.12 1.90
C VAL A 23 -20.68 16.14 2.82
N PRO A 24 -21.36 15.17 3.47
CA PRO A 24 -20.68 14.18 4.26
C PRO A 24 -19.67 13.49 3.34
N SER A 25 -18.39 13.51 3.75
CA SER A 25 -17.32 12.84 3.02
C SER A 25 -17.73 11.38 2.83
N GLY A 26 -17.95 10.97 1.57
CA GLY A 26 -18.55 9.68 1.24
C GLY A 26 -17.97 8.53 2.05
N SER A 27 -18.87 7.61 2.46
CA SER A 27 -18.80 6.35 3.24
C SER A 27 -17.45 5.72 3.67
N HIS A 28 -16.32 6.05 3.02
CA HIS A 28 -15.01 5.41 3.21
C HIS A 28 -13.91 6.37 3.68
N LYS A 29 -14.22 7.64 3.99
CA LYS A 29 -13.23 8.61 4.49
C LYS A 29 -13.45 8.87 5.97
N GLU A 30 -12.47 8.47 6.78
CA GLU A 30 -12.46 8.73 8.22
C GLU A 30 -11.72 10.04 8.53
N ARG A 31 -12.33 10.91 9.33
CA ARG A 31 -11.69 12.15 9.78
C ARG A 31 -10.83 11.86 10.99
N ILE A 32 -9.52 11.93 10.82
CA ILE A 32 -8.53 11.76 11.88
C ILE A 32 -7.81 13.07 12.18
N THR A 33 -7.27 13.20 13.39
CA THR A 33 -6.32 14.27 13.75
C THR A 33 -4.94 13.64 13.84
N ILE A 34 -4.05 13.97 12.91
CA ILE A 34 -2.67 13.49 12.85
C ILE A 34 -1.71 14.68 12.78
N ARG A 35 -0.54 14.54 13.38
CA ARG A 35 0.56 15.50 13.21
C ARG A 35 1.38 15.05 12.01
N ILE A 36 1.62 15.97 11.08
CA ILE A 36 2.45 15.77 9.89
C ILE A 36 3.47 16.92 9.87
N ASP A 37 4.68 16.62 9.42
CA ASP A 37 5.74 17.62 9.34
C ASP A 37 5.36 18.72 8.34
N ALA A 38 5.74 19.95 8.68
CA ALA A 38 5.31 21.14 7.95
C ALA A 38 5.88 21.17 6.52
N ASP A 39 7.11 20.70 6.35
CA ASP A 39 7.80 20.59 5.06
C ASP A 39 7.11 19.60 4.12
N ILE A 40 6.68 18.44 4.63
CA ILE A 40 5.90 17.46 3.87
C ILE A 40 4.59 18.10 3.40
N LEU A 41 3.88 18.78 4.30
CA LEU A 41 2.62 19.44 3.97
C LEU A 41 2.81 20.53 2.91
N HIS A 42 3.88 21.32 3.03
CA HIS A 42 4.23 22.36 2.05
C HIS A 42 4.53 21.76 0.69
N TRP A 43 5.34 20.70 0.64
CA TRP A 43 5.68 20.02 -0.60
C TRP A 43 4.44 19.53 -1.36
N PHE A 44 3.48 18.87 -0.69
CA PHE A 44 2.25 18.40 -1.33
C PHE A 44 1.36 19.56 -1.82
N ARG A 45 1.36 20.70 -1.12
CA ARG A 45 0.62 21.89 -1.55
C ARG A 45 1.23 22.48 -2.81
N ASP A 46 2.54 22.68 -2.82
CA ASP A 46 3.27 23.27 -3.95
C ASP A 46 3.15 22.38 -5.19
N TYR A 47 3.30 21.06 -5.00
CA TYR A 47 3.16 20.09 -6.08
C TYR A 47 1.79 20.13 -6.75
N VAL A 48 0.71 20.18 -5.96
CA VAL A 48 -0.66 20.26 -6.50
C VAL A 48 -0.93 21.61 -7.17
N ASN A 49 -0.45 22.70 -6.59
CA ASN A 49 -0.58 24.04 -7.18
C ASN A 49 0.14 24.11 -8.54
N SER A 50 1.33 23.50 -8.66
CA SER A 50 2.10 23.47 -9.90
C SER A 50 1.41 22.75 -11.07
N ARG A 51 0.46 21.84 -10.78
CA ARG A 51 -0.24 21.02 -11.77
C ARG A 51 -1.64 21.52 -12.14
N GLY A 52 -1.97 22.76 -11.79
CA GLY A 52 -3.28 23.35 -12.11
C GLY A 52 -4.33 23.13 -11.03
N GLY A 53 -3.90 22.89 -9.79
CA GLY A 53 -4.77 22.74 -8.63
C GLY A 53 -5.20 21.30 -8.37
N GLY A 54 -5.87 21.11 -7.23
CA GLY A 54 -6.27 19.79 -6.73
C GLY A 54 -6.30 19.75 -5.20
N SER A 55 -6.53 18.56 -4.64
CA SER A 55 -6.54 18.36 -3.19
C SER A 55 -5.24 17.68 -2.74
N TYR A 56 -4.41 18.41 -1.97
CA TYR A 56 -3.21 17.83 -1.33
C TYR A 56 -3.56 16.61 -0.47
N GLN A 57 -4.76 16.57 0.12
CA GLN A 57 -5.25 15.43 0.89
C GLN A 57 -5.49 14.20 0.01
N ALA A 58 -6.04 14.39 -1.20
CA ALA A 58 -6.24 13.29 -2.13
C ALA A 58 -4.90 12.70 -2.58
N MET A 59 -3.91 13.57 -2.84
CA MET A 59 -2.57 13.14 -3.24
C MET A 59 -1.81 12.44 -2.11
N MET A 60 -1.87 12.98 -0.90
CA MET A 60 -1.29 12.33 0.28
C MET A 60 -1.90 10.95 0.51
N ASN A 61 -3.22 10.83 0.40
CA ASN A 61 -3.90 9.53 0.50
C ASN A 61 -3.49 8.56 -0.61
N GLN A 62 -3.26 9.05 -1.83
CA GLN A 62 -2.79 8.23 -2.94
C GLN A 62 -1.37 7.70 -2.67
N ALA A 63 -0.46 8.56 -2.22
CA ALA A 63 0.89 8.14 -1.84
C ALA A 63 0.88 7.09 -0.71
N LEU A 64 -0.01 7.23 0.28
CA LEU A 64 -0.19 6.22 1.33
C LEU A 64 -0.68 4.87 0.78
N ARG A 65 -1.58 4.88 -0.21
CA ARG A 65 -2.05 3.64 -0.87
C ARG A 65 -0.93 2.97 -1.64
N GLU A 66 -0.18 3.73 -2.42
CA GLU A 66 0.97 3.23 -3.19
C GLU A 66 2.02 2.61 -2.26
N TYR A 67 2.30 3.24 -1.12
CA TYR A 67 3.19 2.66 -0.11
C TYR A 67 2.70 1.32 0.43
N ILE A 68 1.40 1.20 0.75
CA ILE A 68 0.80 -0.07 1.22
C ILE A 68 0.90 -1.15 0.13
N GLU A 69 0.59 -0.80 -1.12
CA GLU A 69 0.67 -1.73 -2.24
C GLU A 69 2.09 -2.21 -2.50
N ASP A 70 3.08 -1.32 -2.43
CA ASP A 70 4.49 -1.66 -2.62
C ASP A 70 4.98 -2.62 -1.53
N GLN A 71 4.67 -2.33 -0.27
CA GLN A 71 4.98 -3.23 0.86
C GLN A 71 4.32 -4.61 0.71
N SER A 72 3.10 -4.66 0.17
CA SER A 72 2.42 -5.94 -0.11
C SER A 72 3.16 -6.77 -1.17
N LYS A 73 3.72 -6.12 -2.20
CA LYS A 73 4.48 -6.78 -3.27
C LYS A 73 5.83 -7.29 -2.78
N GLU A 74 6.54 -6.52 -1.95
CA GLU A 74 7.79 -6.96 -1.33
C GLU A 74 7.54 -8.19 -0.44
N TRP A 75 6.50 -8.15 0.39
CA TRP A 75 6.14 -9.28 1.24
C TRP A 75 5.69 -10.50 0.45
N GLU A 76 4.88 -10.31 -0.61
CA GLU A 76 4.46 -11.41 -1.48
C GLU A 76 5.67 -12.10 -2.15
N THR A 77 6.64 -11.30 -2.59
CA THR A 77 7.88 -11.81 -3.18
C THR A 77 8.68 -12.64 -2.18
N LEU A 78 8.82 -12.14 -0.95
CA LEU A 78 9.49 -12.85 0.13
C LEU A 78 8.77 -14.16 0.49
N LEU A 79 7.44 -14.12 0.62
CA LEU A 79 6.63 -15.28 0.94
C LEU A 79 6.72 -16.36 -0.16
N ARG A 80 6.63 -15.97 -1.44
CA ARG A 80 6.79 -16.90 -2.57
C ARG A 80 8.17 -17.57 -2.58
N ARG A 81 9.21 -16.83 -2.20
CA ARG A 81 10.57 -17.37 -2.06
C ARG A 81 10.62 -18.42 -0.95
N VAL A 82 10.16 -18.06 0.25
CA VAL A 82 10.17 -18.97 1.41
C VAL A 82 9.35 -20.23 1.12
N VAL A 83 8.14 -20.11 0.58
CA VAL A 83 7.30 -21.27 0.23
C VAL A 83 8.00 -22.18 -0.79
N ARG A 84 8.71 -21.63 -1.78
CA ARG A 84 9.46 -22.42 -2.75
C ARG A 84 10.64 -23.14 -2.11
N GLU A 85 11.38 -22.46 -1.24
CA GLU A 85 12.50 -23.05 -0.50
C GLU A 85 12.02 -24.21 0.39
N GLU A 86 10.91 -24.04 1.11
CA GLU A 86 10.31 -25.09 1.95
C GLU A 86 9.79 -26.28 1.13
N LEU A 87 9.14 -26.04 -0.01
CA LEU A 87 8.69 -27.11 -0.91
C LEU A 87 9.86 -27.88 -1.53
N GLN A 88 10.95 -27.20 -1.89
CA GLN A 88 12.17 -27.85 -2.38
C GLN A 88 12.88 -28.65 -1.28
N ALA A 89 12.99 -28.09 -0.07
CA ALA A 89 13.56 -28.81 1.06
C ALA A 89 12.73 -30.05 1.44
N ALA A 90 11.40 -29.97 1.32
CA ALA A 90 10.50 -31.09 1.54
C ALA A 90 10.61 -32.15 0.42
N SER A 91 10.75 -31.75 -0.85
CA SER A 91 10.89 -32.70 -1.96
C SER A 91 12.26 -33.39 -1.98
N VAL A 92 13.31 -32.77 -1.44
CA VAL A 92 14.64 -33.38 -1.30
C VAL A 92 14.68 -34.40 -0.14
N ARG A 93 13.70 -34.37 0.78
CA ARG A 93 13.55 -35.32 1.88
C ARG A 93 12.64 -36.50 1.54
N GLU A 94 12.54 -36.94 0.28
CA GLU A 94 12.04 -38.29 0.01
C GLU A 94 12.99 -39.31 0.68
N PRO A 95 12.55 -40.05 1.71
CA PRO A 95 13.40 -41.03 2.35
C PRO A 95 13.53 -42.25 1.44
N ALA A 96 14.77 -42.55 1.07
CA ALA A 96 15.16 -43.85 0.55
C ALA A 96 14.92 -44.94 1.62
N HIS A 97 13.77 -45.60 1.59
CA HIS A 97 13.46 -46.87 2.28
C HIS A 97 12.23 -47.45 1.54
N GLU A 98 12.14 -48.70 1.09
CA GLU A 98 12.95 -49.89 1.27
C GLU A 98 12.46 -50.92 0.24
N SER A 99 13.39 -51.66 -0.37
CA SER A 99 13.14 -52.75 -1.30
C SER A 99 12.22 -53.81 -0.68
N VAL A 100 10.98 -53.92 -1.19
CA VAL A 100 10.15 -55.11 -0.94
C VAL A 100 10.76 -56.26 -1.71
N VAL A 101 11.40 -57.16 -0.98
CA VAL A 101 11.95 -58.41 -1.50
C VAL A 101 10.80 -59.25 -2.02
N ASP A 102 10.77 -59.48 -3.33
CA ASP A 102 9.97 -60.53 -3.95
C ASP A 102 10.44 -61.88 -3.39
N VAL A 103 9.61 -62.51 -2.56
CA VAL A 103 9.77 -63.91 -2.20
C VAL A 103 8.48 -64.62 -2.59
N SER A 104 8.38 -64.92 -3.87
CA SER A 104 7.53 -65.99 -4.37
C SER A 104 7.97 -67.32 -3.77
N PRO A 105 7.11 -68.12 -3.12
CA PRO A 105 7.34 -69.54 -2.97
C PRO A 105 6.51 -70.30 -4.01
N SER A 106 7.23 -70.88 -4.96
CA SER A 106 6.77 -71.93 -5.85
C SER A 106 6.46 -73.21 -5.04
N LEU A 107 5.25 -73.76 -5.27
CA LEU A 107 4.84 -75.17 -5.28
C LEU A 107 5.22 -76.09 -4.09
N SER A 108 4.21 -76.71 -3.46
CA SER A 108 3.98 -78.18 -3.57
C SER A 108 2.90 -78.71 -2.63
N SER A 109 1.95 -79.45 -3.24
CA SER A 109 1.33 -80.72 -2.82
C SER A 109 0.88 -80.91 -1.35
N VAL A 110 -0.42 -81.19 -1.14
CA VAL A 110 -1.06 -82.53 -0.96
C VAL A 110 -2.57 -82.34 -0.89
#